data_AF-A0A1F7PJ53-F1
#
_entry.id   AF-A0A1F7PJ53-F1
#
_cell.length_a   1.000
_cell.length_b   1.000
_cell.length_c   1.000
_cell.angle_alpha   90.00
_cell.angle_beta   90.00
_cell.angle_gamma   90.00
#
_symmetry.space_group_name_H-M   'P 1'
#
loop_
_entity.id
_entity.type
_entity.pdbx_description
1 polymer ?
#
loop_
_entity_poly.entity_id
_entity_poly.type
_entity_poly.pdbx_seq_one_letter_code
_entity_poly.pdbx_strand_id
1 'polypeptide(L)'
;MTSRLSLVESARALLRIRQRGEVAESKLADARRELDALWSRCELWELSPAVCDLASHVAPDKALRTLDALHLATFLLARRRIEGLELLTADERLEAAAGSA
;
A
#
# COMPACT_ATOMS: atom_id res chain seq x y z
N MET A 1 10.64 -1.79 -2.04
CA MET A 1 9.67 -2.86 -1.75
C MET A 1 8.28 -2.23 -1.60
N THR A 2 7.20 -3.00 -1.75
CA THR A 2 5.83 -2.51 -1.51
C THR A 2 4.93 -3.64 -0.99
N SER A 3 3.79 -3.31 -0.40
CA SER A 3 2.79 -4.29 0.02
C SER A 3 2.05 -4.88 -1.18
N ARG A 4 1.67 -6.17 -1.10
CA ARG A 4 0.71 -6.79 -2.01
C ARG A 4 -0.62 -6.02 -2.05
N LEU A 5 -0.98 -5.36 -0.95
CA LEU A 5 -2.17 -4.53 -0.87
C LEU A 5 -2.13 -3.36 -1.86
N SER A 6 -0.96 -2.75 -2.09
CA SER A 6 -0.78 -1.62 -3.02
C SER A 6 -1.19 -2.00 -4.46
N LEU A 7 -0.98 -3.26 -4.86
CA LEU A 7 -1.39 -3.75 -6.18
C LEU A 7 -2.92 -3.82 -6.28
N VAL A 8 -3.57 -4.32 -5.22
CA VAL A 8 -5.04 -4.38 -5.14
C VAL A 8 -5.62 -2.98 -5.19
N GLU A 9 -5.09 -2.05 -4.40
CA GLU A 9 -5.55 -0.66 -4.35
C GLU A 9 -5.38 0.06 -5.69
N SER A 10 -4.22 -0.12 -6.34
CA SER A 10 -3.95 0.45 -7.66
C SER A 10 -4.90 -0.12 -8.72
N ALA A 11 -5.16 -1.43 -8.69
CA ALA A 11 -6.11 -2.05 -9.60
C ALA A 11 -7.55 -1.53 -9.36
N ARG A 12 -7.95 -1.38 -8.09
CA ARG A 12 -9.25 -0.81 -7.70
C ARG A 12 -9.36 0.66 -8.08
N ALA A 13 -8.28 1.43 -8.02
CA ALA A 13 -8.26 2.82 -8.47
C ALA A 13 -8.54 2.93 -9.97
N LEU A 14 -7.88 2.13 -10.81
CA LEU A 14 -8.15 2.09 -12.25
C LEU A 14 -9.59 1.66 -12.56
N LEU A 15 -10.15 0.69 -11.83
CA LEU A 15 -11.55 0.29 -11.98
C LEU A 15 -12.52 1.44 -11.65
N ARG A 16 -12.26 2.19 -10.57
CA ARG A 16 -13.09 3.35 -10.21
C ARG A 16 -13.03 4.44 -11.26
N ILE A 17 -11.85 4.72 -11.83
CA ILE A 17 -11.69 5.71 -12.89
C ILE A 17 -12.46 5.27 -14.14
N ARG A 18 -12.34 4.00 -14.54
CA ARG A 18 -13.10 3.42 -15.65
C ARG A 18 -14.61 3.60 -15.47
N GLN A 19 -15.13 3.30 -14.28
CA GLN A 19 -16.57 3.40 -13.99
C GLN A 19 -17.11 4.83 -14.09
N ARG A 20 -16.28 5.85 -13.94
CA ARG A 20 -16.68 7.25 -14.11
C ARG A 20 -16.75 7.68 -15.58
N GLY A 21 -16.09 6.96 -16.49
CA GLY A 21 -16.06 7.30 -17.92
C GLY A 21 -15.30 8.59 -18.25
N GLU A 22 -14.56 9.15 -17.29
CA GLU A 22 -13.86 10.44 -17.43
C GLU A 22 -12.52 10.32 -18.19
N VAL A 23 -12.03 9.10 -18.40
CA VAL A 23 -10.72 8.81 -19.00
C VAL A 23 -10.87 7.79 -20.11
N ALA A 24 -10.20 8.04 -21.25
CA ALA A 24 -10.20 7.13 -22.39
C ALA A 24 -9.59 5.75 -22.03
N GLU A 25 -10.17 4.68 -22.57
CA GLU A 25 -9.70 3.31 -22.33
C GLU A 25 -8.23 3.08 -22.72
N SER A 26 -7.74 3.77 -23.75
CA SER A 26 -6.32 3.73 -24.14
C SER A 26 -5.41 4.21 -23.00
N LYS A 27 -5.75 5.34 -22.37
CA LYS A 27 -5.00 5.89 -21.23
C LYS A 27 -5.05 4.97 -20.01
N LEU A 28 -6.17 4.29 -19.78
CA LEU A 28 -6.28 3.29 -18.71
C LEU A 28 -5.42 2.06 -19.00
N ALA A 29 -5.33 1.63 -20.26
CA ALA A 29 -4.45 0.55 -20.68
C ALA A 29 -2.97 0.93 -20.57
N ASP A 30 -2.61 2.17 -20.92
CA ASP A 30 -1.26 2.73 -20.70
C ASP A 30 -0.90 2.72 -19.20
N ALA A 31 -1.76 3.29 -18.35
CA ALA A 31 -1.55 3.32 -16.91
C ALA A 31 -1.41 1.91 -16.30
N ARG A 32 -2.20 0.93 -16.79
CA ARG A 32 -2.06 -0.47 -16.36
C ARG A 32 -0.67 -1.02 -16.70
N ARG A 33 -0.18 -0.81 -17.93
CA ARG A 33 1.14 -1.27 -18.35
C ARG A 33 2.26 -0.65 -17.54
N GLU A 34 2.16 0.65 -17.26
CA GLU A 34 3.13 1.36 -16.42
C GLU A 34 3.17 0.82 -15.00
N LEU A 35 2.00 0.54 -14.40
CA LEU A 35 1.91 -0.11 -13.09
C LEU A 35 2.53 -1.51 -13.11
N ASP A 36 2.22 -2.34 -14.10
CA ASP A 36 2.77 -3.69 -14.21
C ASP A 36 4.31 -3.66 -14.34
N ALA A 37 4.84 -2.72 -15.13
CA ALA A 37 6.27 -2.48 -15.25
C ALA A 37 6.90 -2.02 -13.92
N LEU A 38 6.25 -1.11 -13.18
CA LEU A 38 6.68 -0.71 -11.84
C LEU A 38 6.72 -1.89 -10.87
N TRP A 39 5.67 -2.71 -10.84
CA TRP A 39 5.57 -3.85 -9.94
C TRP A 39 6.61 -4.93 -10.21
N SER A 40 6.98 -5.15 -11.47
CA SER A 40 8.06 -6.09 -11.83
C SER A 40 9.43 -5.74 -11.23
N ARG A 41 9.61 -4.49 -10.80
CA ARG A 41 10.85 -3.97 -10.21
C ARG A 41 10.81 -3.89 -8.69
N CYS A 42 9.66 -4.17 -8.08
CA CYS A 42 9.46 -4.06 -6.65
C CYS A 42 9.42 -5.45 -6.01
N GLU A 43 10.17 -5.64 -4.93
CA GLU A 43 9.90 -6.76 -4.02
C GLU A 43 8.51 -6.57 -3.39
N LEU A 44 7.65 -7.57 -3.54
CA LEU A 44 6.30 -7.58 -3.00
C LEU A 44 6.27 -8.28 -1.65
N TRP A 45 5.79 -7.58 -0.63
CA TRP A 45 5.54 -8.16 0.68
C TRP A 45 4.09 -8.64 0.77
N GLU A 46 3.93 -9.94 0.98
CA GLU A 46 2.62 -10.58 0.99
C GLU A 46 1.81 -10.24 2.25
N LEU A 47 0.48 -10.22 2.12
CA LEU A 47 -0.46 -10.12 3.24
C LEU A 47 -0.49 -11.44 4.01
N SER A 48 0.54 -11.66 4.81
CA SER A 48 0.69 -12.83 5.66
C SER A 48 -0.16 -12.75 6.94
N PRO A 49 -0.40 -13.88 7.63
CA PRO A 49 -1.05 -13.87 8.94
C PRO A 49 -0.38 -12.89 9.92
N ALA A 50 0.95 -12.84 9.96
CA ALA A 50 1.68 -11.91 10.82
C ALA A 50 1.38 -10.42 10.50
N VAL A 51 1.14 -10.08 9.24
CA VAL A 51 0.71 -8.72 8.85
C VAL A 51 -0.68 -8.44 9.41
N CYS A 52 -1.63 -9.37 9.25
CA CYS A 52 -2.99 -9.22 9.76
C CYS A 52 -3.05 -9.14 11.29
N ASP A 53 -2.27 -9.98 11.97
CA ASP A 53 -2.18 -10.00 13.43
C ASP A 53 -1.62 -8.68 13.96
N LEU A 54 -0.55 -8.17 13.37
CA LEU A 54 0.01 -6.88 13.75
C LEU A 54 -0.94 -5.73 13.41
N ALA A 55 -1.58 -5.74 12.23
CA ALA A 55 -2.51 -4.70 11.81
C ALA A 55 -3.71 -4.55 12.74
N SER A 56 -4.11 -5.63 13.43
CA SER A 56 -5.20 -5.62 14.40
C SER A 56 -4.90 -4.79 15.66
N HIS A 57 -3.63 -4.47 15.91
CA HIS A 57 -3.18 -3.84 17.16
C HIS A 57 -2.27 -2.63 16.93
N VAL A 58 -1.86 -2.35 15.69
CA VAL A 58 -0.89 -1.30 15.38
C VAL A 58 -1.48 0.09 15.59
N ALA A 59 -0.66 0.99 16.14
CA ALA A 59 -1.02 2.40 16.39
C ALA A 59 -2.39 2.56 17.09
N PRO A 60 -2.60 1.95 18.28
CA PRO A 60 -3.92 1.87 18.94
C PRO A 60 -4.51 3.25 19.29
N ASP A 61 -3.65 4.26 19.48
CA ASP A 61 -4.06 5.64 19.77
C ASP A 61 -4.36 6.46 18.50
N LYS A 62 -4.29 5.84 17.32
CA LYS A 62 -4.53 6.48 16.02
C LYS A 62 -5.79 5.89 15.38
N ALA A 63 -6.63 6.76 14.83
CA ALA A 63 -7.80 6.35 14.04
C ALA A 63 -7.41 5.94 12.61
N LEU A 64 -6.60 4.88 12.48
CA LEU A 64 -6.23 4.32 11.18
C LEU A 64 -7.38 3.50 10.57
N ARG A 65 -7.59 3.66 9.27
CA ARG A 65 -8.49 2.75 8.52
C ARG A 65 -7.81 1.40 8.38
N THR A 66 -8.61 0.35 8.18
CA THR A 66 -8.12 -1.03 8.07
C THR A 66 -6.99 -1.22 7.06
N LEU A 67 -7.09 -0.61 5.87
CA LEU A 67 -6.06 -0.74 4.83
C LEU A 67 -4.77 0.01 5.20
N ASP A 68 -4.89 1.17 5.85
CA ASP A 68 -3.74 1.93 6.34
C ASP A 68 -3.01 1.16 7.46
N ALA A 69 -3.75 0.50 8.35
CA ALA A 69 -3.19 -0.37 9.38
C ALA A 69 -2.44 -1.58 8.78
N LEU A 70 -2.94 -2.16 7.68
CA LEU A 70 -2.27 -3.24 6.97
C LEU A 70 -0.98 -2.77 6.29
N HIS A 71 -0.97 -1.56 5.70
CA HIS A 71 0.25 -0.95 5.15
C HIS A 71 1.28 -0.69 6.24
N LEU A 72 0.86 -0.10 7.37
CA LEU A 72 1.74 0.16 8.49
C LEU A 72 2.32 -1.14 9.06
N ALA A 73 1.49 -2.17 9.28
CA ALA A 73 1.95 -3.47 9.75
C ALA A 73 2.95 -4.12 8.77
N THR A 74 2.68 -4.04 7.46
CA THR A 74 3.61 -4.52 6.42
C THR A 74 4.96 -3.82 6.53
N PHE A 75 4.96 -2.49 6.61
CA PHE A 75 6.17 -1.69 6.76
C PHE A 75 6.95 -2.05 8.04
N LEU A 76 6.28 -2.13 9.19
CA LEU A 76 6.93 -2.44 10.47
C LEU A 76 7.59 -3.82 10.48
N LEU A 77 6.95 -4.83 9.86
CA LEU A 77 7.54 -6.17 9.72
C LEU A 77 8.73 -6.16 8.75
N ALA A 78 8.65 -5.39 7.67
CA ALA A 78 9.74 -5.24 6.72
C ALA A 78 10.95 -4.52 7.32
N ARG A 79 10.72 -3.44 8.07
CA ARG A 79 11.76 -2.65 8.75
C ARG A 79 12.56 -3.49 9.76
N ARG A 80 11.97 -4.54 10.33
CA ARG A 80 12.70 -5.51 11.18
C ARG A 80 13.71 -6.36 10.42
N ARG A 81 13.57 -6.51 9.10
CA ARG A 81 14.44 -7.32 8.24
C ARG A 81 15.36 -6.50 7.35
N ILE A 82 14.98 -5.25 7.06
CA ILE A 82 15.67 -4.37 6.13
C ILE A 82 16.10 -3.14 6.93
N GLU A 83 17.40 -3.07 7.24
CA GLU A 83 18.00 -1.94 7.92
C GLU A 83 17.84 -0.67 7.08
N GLY A 84 17.50 0.46 7.73
CA GLY A 84 17.31 1.74 7.06
C GLY A 84 16.05 1.83 6.19
N LEU A 85 15.11 0.88 6.30
CA LEU A 85 13.84 0.98 5.55
C LEU A 85 12.98 2.15 6.04
N GLU A 86 12.69 3.07 5.13
CA GLU A 86 11.80 4.21 5.36
C GLU A 86 10.43 4.00 4.68
N LEU A 87 9.38 4.58 5.27
CA LEU A 87 8.04 4.57 4.71
C LEU A 87 7.86 5.78 3.77
N LEU A 88 7.50 5.52 2.52
CA LEU A 88 7.06 6.55 1.58
C LEU A 88 5.55 6.48 1.41
N THR A 89 4.85 7.55 1.78
CA THR A 89 3.39 7.67 1.65
C THR A 89 2.99 9.09 1.28
N ALA A 90 1.88 9.24 0.57
CA ALA A 90 1.23 10.54 0.33
C ALA A 90 0.08 10.79 1.32
N ASP A 91 -0.20 9.85 2.22
CA ASP A 91 -1.22 9.96 3.27
C ASP A 91 -0.57 10.43 4.58
N GLU A 92 -0.80 11.69 4.93
CA GLU A 92 -0.28 12.34 6.14
C GLU A 92 -0.68 11.61 7.43
N ARG A 93 -1.84 10.93 7.45
CA ARG A 93 -2.28 10.18 8.65
C ARG A 93 -1.45 8.93 8.83
N LEU A 94 -1.12 8.26 7.74
CA LEU A 94 -0.26 7.08 7.75
C LEU A 94 1.19 7.47 8.10
N GLU A 95 1.69 8.59 7.58
CA GLU A 95 3.00 9.15 7.94
C GLU A 95 3.07 9.46 9.44
N ALA A 96 2.09 10.18 9.97
CA ALA A 96 2.01 10.52 11.39
C ALA A 96 1.92 9.28 12.30
N ALA A 97 1.22 8.22 11.86
CA ALA A 97 1.16 6.97 12.61
C ALA A 97 2.49 6.21 12.61
N ALA A 98 3.20 6.21 11.47
CA ALA A 98 4.50 5.54 11.34
C ALA A 98 5.60 6.18 12.20
N GLY A 99 5.58 7.50 12.39
CA GLY A 99 6.51 8.21 13.28
C GLY A 99 6.32 7.87 14.77
N SER A 100 5.18 7.27 15.14
CA SER A 100 4.85 6.87 16.50
C SER A 100 4.89 5.36 16.76
N ALA A 101 5.28 4.55 15.76
CA ALA A 101 5.15 3.09 15.75
C ALA A 101 6.47 2.31 15.71
#